data_AF-A0A6A3EU16-F1
#
_entry.id   AF-A0A6A3EU16-F1
#
_cell.length_a   1.000
_cell.length_b   1.000
_cell.length_c   1.000
_cell.angle_alpha   90.00
_cell.angle_beta   90.00
_cell.angle_gamma   90.00
#
_symmetry.space_group_name_H-M   'P 1'
#
loop_
_entity.id
_entity.type
_entity.pdbx_description
1 polymer ?
#
loop_
_entity_poly.entity_id
_entity_poly.type
_entity_poly.pdbx_seq_one_letter_code
_entity_poly.pdbx_strand_id
1 'polypeptide(L)'
;MARGLRIGSKAEVLRNLRSLLRVARARGSQDSVRDCKFSQQILAQYRVCQDENDRTKMRAYRAEASDYLMLLQGIEEQRHLWALDAGLEKKLSGQEIVNRSARRVGLEVPEMYSEKEDEEERKKAAAAKYLADKRAKEAAGQ
;
A
#
# COMPACT_ATOMS: atom_id res chain seq x y z
N MET A 1 11.95 14.22 -38.12
CA MET A 1 10.81 14.90 -37.45
C MET A 1 10.71 14.39 -36.03
N ALA A 2 11.21 15.17 -35.06
CA ALA A 2 11.16 14.80 -33.65
C ALA A 2 9.70 14.78 -33.19
N ARG A 3 9.15 13.58 -32.96
CA ARG A 3 7.85 13.41 -32.30
C ARG A 3 7.94 14.15 -30.96
N GLY A 4 7.21 15.26 -30.83
CA GLY A 4 7.07 15.94 -29.56
C GLY A 4 6.46 14.96 -28.56
N LEU A 5 7.30 14.34 -27.72
CA LEU A 5 6.85 13.63 -26.54
C LEU A 5 5.91 14.59 -25.81
N ARG A 6 4.64 14.20 -25.69
CA ARG A 6 3.66 14.95 -24.93
C ARG A 6 4.22 15.11 -23.53
N ILE A 7 4.71 16.31 -23.24
CA ILE A 7 5.21 16.70 -21.93
C ILE A 7 4.06 16.45 -20.97
N GLY A 8 4.18 15.40 -20.15
CA GLY A 8 3.07 14.84 -19.41
C GLY A 8 2.24 15.90 -18.70
N SER A 9 0.92 15.79 -18.79
CA SER A 9 0.04 16.74 -18.10
C SER A 9 0.30 16.71 -16.60
N LYS A 10 -0.11 17.75 -15.86
CA LYS A 10 -0.06 17.75 -14.38
C LYS A 10 -0.64 16.47 -13.77
N ALA A 11 -1.64 15.86 -14.43
CA ALA A 11 -2.24 14.59 -14.02
C ALA A 11 -1.28 13.40 -14.09
N GLU A 12 -0.36 13.37 -15.07
CA GLU A 12 0.63 12.30 -15.21
C GLU A 12 1.70 12.39 -14.13
N VAL A 13 2.15 13.60 -13.81
CA VAL A 13 3.07 13.84 -12.68
C VAL A 13 2.46 13.34 -11.36
N LEU A 14 1.20 13.68 -11.12
CA LEU A 14 0.49 13.21 -9.93
C LEU A 14 0.25 11.69 -9.93
N ARG A 15 0.04 11.09 -11.11
CA ARG A 15 -0.08 9.63 -11.25
C ARG A 15 1.24 8.96 -10.87
N ASN A 16 2.36 9.43 -11.41
CA ASN A 16 3.68 8.87 -11.11
C ASN A 16 4.04 9.04 -9.63
N LEU A 17 3.75 10.21 -9.05
CA LEU A 17 3.93 10.46 -7.63
C LEU A 17 3.12 9.48 -6.76
N ARG A 18 1.83 9.27 -7.08
CA ARG A 18 0.99 8.31 -6.34
C ARG A 18 1.53 6.89 -6.44
N SER A 19 2.00 6.47 -7.61
CA SER A 19 2.59 5.15 -7.81
C SER A 19 3.88 5.00 -6.99
N LEU A 20 4.79 5.98 -7.04
CA LEU A 20 6.03 5.99 -6.25
C LEU A 20 5.75 5.88 -4.75
N LEU A 21 4.79 6.65 -4.23
CA LEU A 21 4.42 6.60 -2.81
C LEU A 21 3.77 5.27 -2.41
N ARG A 22 3.03 4.61 -3.30
CA ARG A 22 2.44 3.30 -3.03
C ARG A 22 3.52 2.23 -2.91
N VAL A 23 4.43 2.18 -3.89
CA VAL A 23 5.57 1.24 -3.94
C VAL A 23 6.49 1.43 -2.73
N ALA A 24 6.85 2.68 -2.42
CA ALA A 24 7.71 2.98 -1.27
C ALA A 24 7.10 2.51 0.06
N ARG A 25 5.78 2.68 0.25
CA ARG A 25 5.08 2.18 1.44
C ARG A 25 4.99 0.66 1.51
N ALA A 26 4.62 0.02 0.40
CA ALA A 26 4.52 -1.44 0.33
C ALA A 26 5.85 -2.10 0.74
N ARG A 27 6.98 -1.52 0.30
CA ARG A 27 8.32 -1.96 0.68
C ARG A 27 8.66 -1.73 2.16
N GLY A 28 8.21 -0.61 2.72
CA GLY A 28 8.46 -0.26 4.12
C GLY A 28 7.61 -1.01 5.14
N SER A 29 6.63 -1.82 4.71
CA SER A 29 5.63 -2.44 5.58
C SER A 29 4.93 -1.43 6.50
N GLN A 30 4.65 -0.25 5.97
CA GLN A 30 4.00 0.81 6.72
C GLN A 30 2.67 1.22 6.10
N ASP A 31 1.67 1.38 6.96
CA ASP A 31 0.31 1.69 6.56
C ASP A 31 0.15 3.17 6.16
N SER A 32 0.88 4.06 6.84
CA SER A 32 0.78 5.50 6.64
C SER A 32 1.93 6.07 5.80
N VAL A 33 1.63 7.11 5.01
CA VAL A 33 2.65 7.87 4.26
C VAL A 33 3.56 8.65 5.21
N ARG A 34 3.05 9.02 6.40
CA ARG A 34 3.76 9.87 7.37
C ARG A 34 4.93 9.15 8.01
N ASP A 35 4.77 7.85 8.25
CA ASP A 35 5.79 7.05 8.95
C ASP A 35 6.93 6.63 8.02
N CYS A 36 6.71 6.73 6.70
CA CYS A 36 7.61 6.20 5.68
C CYS A 36 8.63 7.25 5.28
N LYS A 37 9.86 7.11 5.80
CA LYS A 37 10.99 8.01 5.50
C LYS A 37 11.20 8.23 3.99
N PHE A 38 11.14 7.16 3.19
CA PHE A 38 11.26 7.26 1.73
C PHE A 38 10.12 8.05 1.09
N SER A 39 8.89 7.85 1.57
CA SER A 39 7.74 8.60 1.07
C SER A 39 7.82 10.09 1.45
N GLN A 40 8.32 10.41 2.64
CA GLN A 40 8.57 11.79 3.05
C GLN A 40 9.65 12.46 2.20
N GLN A 41 10.73 11.74 1.86
CA GLN A 41 11.77 12.25 0.96
C GLN A 41 11.23 12.53 -0.44
N ILE A 42 10.44 11.61 -1.01
CA ILE A 42 9.81 11.79 -2.33
C ILE A 42 8.87 13.01 -2.31
N LEU A 43 8.07 13.17 -1.24
CA LEU A 43 7.19 14.33 -1.09
C LEU A 43 7.97 15.64 -0.90
N ALA A 44 9.09 15.63 -0.17
CA ALA A 44 9.94 16.79 0.00
C ALA A 44 10.52 17.23 -1.36
N GLN A 45 11.04 16.29 -2.14
CA GLN A 45 11.55 16.58 -3.48
C GLN A 45 10.46 17.11 -4.41
N TYR A 46 9.26 16.50 -4.39
CA TYR A 46 8.13 16.97 -5.18
C TYR A 46 7.73 18.41 -4.83
N ARG A 47 7.70 18.75 -3.53
CA ARG A 47 7.36 20.10 -3.07
C ARG A 47 8.38 21.14 -3.54
N VAL A 48 9.67 20.81 -3.49
CA VAL A 48 10.74 21.70 -3.99
C VAL A 48 10.60 21.94 -5.49
N CYS A 49 10.33 20.87 -6.26
CA CYS A 49 10.22 20.97 -7.72
C CYS A 49 8.86 21.49 -8.22
N GLN A 50 7.88 21.74 -7.34
CA GLN A 50 6.51 22.10 -7.74
C GLN A 50 6.43 23.50 -8.34
N ASP A 51 7.24 24.43 -7.84
CA ASP A 51 7.22 25.85 -8.22
C ASP A 51 8.22 26.18 -9.33
N GLU A 52 8.88 25.17 -9.89
CA GLU A 52 9.85 25.31 -10.98
C GLU A 52 9.17 25.66 -12.31
N ASN A 53 9.61 26.77 -12.92
CA ASN A 53 9.02 27.30 -14.15
C ASN A 53 9.86 27.02 -15.43
N ASP A 54 11.09 26.55 -15.27
CA ASP A 54 11.95 26.21 -16.41
C ASP A 54 11.48 24.92 -17.08
N ARG A 55 11.11 25.03 -18.37
CA ARG A 55 10.61 23.90 -19.17
C ARG A 55 11.63 22.79 -19.35
N THR A 56 12.92 23.10 -19.36
CA THR A 56 13.98 22.10 -19.54
C THR A 56 14.16 21.25 -18.29
N LYS A 57 14.28 21.91 -17.12
CA LYS A 57 14.34 21.26 -15.81
C LYS A 57 13.08 20.46 -15.50
N MET A 58 11.90 21.00 -15.79
CA MET A 58 10.64 20.25 -15.62
C MET A 58 10.63 18.95 -16.43
N ARG A 59 11.18 18.94 -17.65
CA ARG A 59 11.27 17.72 -18.45
C ARG A 59 12.26 16.72 -17.84
N ALA A 60 13.41 17.21 -17.37
CA ALA A 60 14.41 16.38 -16.71
C ALA A 60 13.82 15.70 -15.45
N TYR A 61 13.22 16.47 -14.54
CA TYR A 61 12.61 15.92 -13.32
C TYR A 61 11.50 14.89 -13.60
N ARG A 62 10.74 15.08 -14.68
CA ARG A 62 9.69 14.13 -15.07
C ARG A 62 10.26 12.84 -15.67
N ALA A 63 11.32 12.95 -16.46
CA ALA A 63 12.05 11.79 -16.95
C ALA A 63 12.64 11.00 -15.78
N GLU A 64 13.37 11.69 -14.88
CA GLU A 64 13.95 11.12 -13.67
C GLU A 64 12.90 10.40 -12.81
N ALA A 65 11.77 11.05 -12.54
CA ALA A 65 10.67 10.44 -11.76
C ALA A 65 10.09 9.19 -12.44
N SER A 66 10.07 9.15 -13.77
CA SER A 66 9.57 7.99 -14.53
C SER A 66 10.59 6.84 -14.51
N ASP A 67 11.88 7.15 -14.64
CA ASP A 67 12.97 6.18 -14.54
C ASP A 67 13.03 5.57 -13.14
N TYR A 68 12.90 6.39 -12.09
CA TYR A 68 12.82 5.90 -10.71
C TYR A 68 11.60 5.01 -10.47
N LEU A 69 10.44 5.36 -11.07
CA LEU A 69 9.25 4.53 -10.97
C LEU A 69 9.49 3.15 -11.62
N MET A 70 10.06 3.14 -12.83
CA MET A 70 10.38 1.90 -13.54
C MET A 70 11.37 1.04 -12.74
N LEU A 71 12.42 1.66 -12.18
CA LEU A 71 13.41 0.95 -11.35
C LEU A 71 12.76 0.31 -10.12
N LEU A 72 11.94 1.08 -9.40
CA LEU A 72 11.27 0.60 -8.19
C LEU A 72 10.28 -0.53 -8.50
N GLN A 73 9.52 -0.41 -9.58
CA GLN A 73 8.62 -1.47 -10.05
C GLN A 73 9.40 -2.74 -10.43
N GLY A 74 10.53 -2.60 -11.12
CA GLY A 74 11.38 -3.74 -11.47
C GLY A 74 11.92 -4.48 -10.23
N ILE A 75 12.30 -3.75 -9.19
CA ILE A 75 12.75 -4.35 -7.91
C ILE A 75 11.59 -5.07 -7.20
N GLU A 76 10.39 -4.48 -7.20
CA GLU A 76 9.21 -5.14 -6.63
C GLU A 76 8.85 -6.42 -7.38
N GLU A 77 8.91 -6.39 -8.71
CA GLU A 77 8.66 -7.56 -9.55
C GLU A 77 9.70 -8.65 -9.30
N GLN A 78 10.99 -8.32 -9.24
CA GLN A 78 12.04 -9.29 -8.88
C GLN A 78 11.78 -9.92 -7.51
N ARG A 79 11.37 -9.13 -6.53
CA ARG A 79 11.02 -9.64 -5.20
C ARG A 79 9.79 -10.54 -5.26
N HIS A 80 8.81 -10.21 -6.09
CA HIS A 80 7.64 -11.05 -6.31
C HIS A 80 8.02 -12.39 -6.95
N LEU A 81 8.81 -12.37 -8.02
CA LEU A 81 9.32 -13.57 -8.70
C LEU A 81 10.14 -14.44 -7.74
N TRP A 82 11.04 -13.85 -6.95
CA TRP A 82 11.78 -14.60 -5.93
C TRP A 82 10.88 -15.22 -4.87
N ALA A 83 9.78 -14.55 -4.49
CA ALA A 83 8.82 -15.13 -3.57
C ALA A 83 8.10 -16.32 -4.21
N LEU A 84 7.73 -16.24 -5.50
CA LEU A 84 7.14 -17.35 -6.24
C LEU A 84 8.11 -18.53 -6.36
N ASP A 85 9.37 -18.27 -6.71
CA ASP A 85 10.43 -19.29 -6.79
C ASP A 85 10.68 -19.97 -5.44
N ALA A 86 10.55 -19.23 -4.34
CA ALA A 86 10.62 -19.76 -2.98
C ALA A 86 9.36 -20.55 -2.55
N GLY A 87 8.37 -20.71 -3.43
CA GLY A 87 7.13 -21.45 -3.18
C GLY A 87 6.08 -20.67 -2.38
N LEU A 88 6.21 -19.34 -2.25
CA LEU A 88 5.23 -18.45 -1.59
C LEU A 88 4.09 -18.04 -2.55
N GLU A 89 3.61 -18.96 -3.40
CA GLU A 89 2.49 -18.70 -4.32
C GLU A 89 1.20 -18.32 -3.57
N LYS A 90 1.01 -18.87 -2.37
CA LYS A 90 -0.03 -18.47 -1.42
C LYS A 90 0.62 -18.06 -0.11
N LYS A 91 0.46 -16.79 0.27
CA LYS A 91 0.72 -16.36 1.65
C LYS A 91 -0.32 -17.03 2.54
N LEU A 92 0.02 -18.22 3.05
CA LEU A 92 -0.83 -18.92 3.99
C LEU A 92 -0.98 -18.05 5.24
N SER A 93 -2.21 -17.89 5.71
CA SER A 93 -2.47 -17.32 7.04
C SER A 93 -1.71 -18.13 8.09
N GLY A 94 -1.29 -17.50 9.20
CA GLY A 94 -0.64 -18.22 10.31
C GLY A 94 -1.46 -19.43 10.78
N GLN A 95 -2.78 -19.31 10.78
CA GLN A 95 -3.70 -20.42 11.09
C GLN A 95 -3.64 -21.53 10.03
N GLU A 96 -3.58 -21.18 8.74
CA GLU A 96 -3.48 -22.17 7.66
C GLU A 96 -2.14 -22.92 7.70
N ILE A 97 -1.05 -22.23 8.06
CA ILE A 97 0.27 -22.85 8.27
C ILE A 97 0.17 -23.88 9.41
N VAL A 98 -0.41 -23.49 10.54
CA VAL A 98 -0.57 -24.35 11.71
C VAL A 98 -1.47 -25.54 11.38
N ASN A 99 -2.62 -25.32 10.74
CA ASN A 99 -3.55 -26.36 10.33
C ASN A 99 -2.93 -27.33 9.31
N ARG A 100 -2.21 -26.81 8.31
CA ARG A 100 -1.52 -27.64 7.31
C ARG A 100 -0.37 -28.43 7.93
N SER A 101 0.33 -27.87 8.91
CA SER A 101 1.40 -28.55 9.63
C SER A 101 0.87 -29.63 10.56
N ALA A 102 -0.21 -29.37 11.28
CA ALA A 102 -0.88 -30.36 12.12
C ALA A 102 -1.40 -31.54 11.28
N ARG A 103 -2.07 -31.26 10.15
CA ARG A 103 -2.55 -32.29 9.22
C ARG A 103 -1.42 -33.17 8.67
N ARG A 104 -0.22 -32.63 8.45
CA ARG A 104 0.96 -33.42 8.03
C ARG A 104 1.41 -34.44 9.08
N VAL A 105 1.18 -34.16 10.36
CA VAL A 105 1.51 -35.04 11.48
C VAL A 105 0.30 -35.88 11.90
N GLY A 106 -0.81 -35.81 11.16
CA GLY A 106 -2.05 -36.52 11.49
C GLY A 106 -2.80 -35.94 12.69
N LEU A 107 -2.50 -34.69 13.07
CA LEU A 107 -3.17 -33.95 14.14
C LEU A 107 -4.21 -33.00 13.56
N GLU A 108 -5.33 -32.88 14.25
CA GLU A 108 -6.38 -31.91 13.94
C GLU A 108 -6.29 -30.75 14.93
N VAL A 109 -6.26 -29.52 14.43
CA VAL A 109 -6.21 -28.32 15.27
C VAL A 109 -7.63 -27.99 15.68
N PRO A 110 -7.96 -27.95 16.98
CA PRO A 110 -9.29 -27.57 17.43
C PRO A 110 -9.67 -26.17 16.95
N GLU A 111 -10.92 -26.00 16.48
CA GLU A 111 -11.48 -24.76 15.92
C GLU A 111 -11.61 -23.58 16.92
N MET A 112 -11.05 -23.70 18.13
CA MET A 112 -11.14 -22.72 19.22
C MET A 112 -10.62 -21.30 18.90
N TYR A 113 -10.02 -21.10 17.72
CA TYR A 113 -9.58 -19.79 17.22
C TYR A 113 -10.64 -19.09 16.36
N SER A 114 -11.48 -19.81 15.60
CA SER A 114 -12.52 -19.19 14.78
C SER A 114 -13.66 -18.63 15.63
N GLU A 115 -14.04 -19.33 16.71
CA GLU A 115 -15.07 -18.86 17.64
C GLU A 115 -14.69 -17.52 18.31
N LYS A 116 -13.39 -17.32 18.60
CA LYS A 116 -12.89 -16.06 19.18
C LYS A 116 -12.92 -14.92 18.18
N GLU A 117 -12.60 -15.19 16.92
CA GLU A 117 -12.63 -14.20 15.85
C GLU A 117 -14.06 -13.75 15.55
N ASP A 118 -15.00 -14.68 15.47
CA ASP A 118 -16.43 -14.38 15.30
C ASP A 118 -17.00 -13.57 16.48
N GLU A 119 -16.60 -13.88 17.71
CA GLU A 119 -16.96 -13.09 18.88
C GLU A 119 -16.37 -11.68 18.85
N GLU A 120 -15.12 -11.53 18.42
CA GLU A 120 -14.48 -10.22 18.29
C GLU A 120 -15.11 -9.38 17.18
N GLU A 121 -15.49 -9.98 16.04
CA GLU A 121 -16.20 -9.30 14.96
C GLU A 121 -17.60 -8.85 15.41
N ARG A 122 -18.33 -9.69 16.14
CA ARG A 122 -19.63 -9.31 16.73
C ARG A 122 -19.48 -8.16 17.72
N LYS A 123 -18.45 -8.17 18.57
CA LYS A 123 -18.15 -7.07 19.52
C LYS A 123 -17.83 -5.77 18.79
N LYS A 124 -17.01 -5.82 17.73
CA LYS A 124 -16.67 -4.65 16.89
C LYS A 124 -17.89 -4.09 16.17
N ALA A 125 -18.74 -4.94 15.60
CA ALA A 125 -19.98 -4.53 14.93
C ALA A 125 -20.97 -3.87 15.90
N ALA A 126 -21.12 -4.42 17.12
CA ALA A 126 -21.96 -3.83 18.16
C ALA A 126 -21.42 -2.46 18.62
N ALA A 127 -20.10 -2.34 18.82
CA ALA A 127 -19.47 -1.08 19.17
C ALA A 127 -19.63 0.00 18.08
N ALA A 128 -19.53 -0.39 16.80
CA ALA A 128 -19.74 0.51 15.67
C ALA A 128 -21.19 1.02 15.59
N LYS A 129 -22.19 0.15 15.81
CA LYS A 129 -23.60 0.55 15.88
C LYS A 129 -23.85 1.52 17.03
N TYR A 130 -23.32 1.23 18.22
CA TYR A 130 -23.44 2.11 19.37
C TYR A 130 -22.83 3.51 19.12
N LEU A 131 -21.65 3.56 18.50
CA LEU A 131 -21.00 4.83 18.13
C LEU A 131 -21.78 5.60 17.07
N ALA A 132 -22.38 4.91 16.09
CA ALA A 132 -23.22 5.54 15.07
C ALA A 132 -24.50 6.12 15.68
N ASP A 133 -25.17 5.36 16.54
CA ASP A 133 -26.39 5.81 17.25
C ASP A 133 -26.10 6.98 18.18
N LYS A 134 -24.96 6.97 18.88
CA LYS A 134 -24.52 8.09 19.71
C LYS A 134 -24.31 9.36 18.87
N ARG A 135 -23.62 9.25 17.73
CA ARG A 135 -23.40 10.39 16.81
C ARG A 135 -24.71 10.91 16.20
N ALA A 136 -25.65 10.02 15.87
CA ALA A 136 -26.96 10.41 15.35
C ALA A 136 -27.80 11.15 16.40
N LYS A 137 -27.74 10.72 17.67
CA LYS A 137 -28.40 11.41 18.78
C LYS A 137 -27.78 12.77 19.09
N GLU A 138 -26.46 12.88 19.03
CA GLU A 138 -25.76 14.16 19.19
C GLU A 138 -26.07 15.15 18.05
N ALA A 139 -26.25 14.65 16.82
CA ALA A 139 -26.65 15.48 15.67
C ALA A 139 -28.12 15.89 15.66
N ALA A 140 -29.02 15.10 16.28
CA ALA A 140 -30.44 15.42 16.41
C ALA A 140 -30.77 16.27 17.64
N GLY A 141 -29.81 16.43 18.56
CA GLY A 141 -29.93 17.26 19.78
C GLY A 141 -29.36 18.68 19.65
N GLN A 142 -28.99 19.10 18.43
CA GLN A 142 -28.64 20.48 18.06
C GLN A 142 -29.74 21.05 17.16
#